data_AF-A0A1V4ZP46-F1
#
_entry.id   AF-A0A1V4ZP46-F1
#
_cell.length_a   1.000
_cell.length_b   1.000
_cell.length_c   1.000
_cell.angle_alpha   90.00
_cell.angle_beta   90.00
_cell.angle_gamma   90.00
#
_symmetry.space_group_name_H-M   'P 1'
#
loop_
_entity.id
_entity.type
_entity.pdbx_description
1 polymer ?
#
loop_
_entity_poly.entity_id
_entity_poly.type
_entity_poly.pdbx_seq_one_letter_code
_entity_poly.pdbx_strand_id
1 'polypeptide(L)' 'MSRSTKGYKVRLAKACEQNRRVPAWVMMRTKRQVSTHPRRRNWRRSTLKV' A
#
# COMPACT_ATOMS: atom_id res chain seq x y z
N MET A 1 -1.32 15.46 16.72
CA MET A 1 -1.25 13.99 16.85
C MET A 1 -0.36 13.65 18.04
N SER A 2 -0.91 13.65 19.25
CA SER A 2 -0.12 13.81 20.48
C SER A 2 0.13 12.53 21.30
N ARG A 3 -0.39 11.35 20.93
CA ARG A 3 0.06 10.04 21.45
C ARG A 3 -0.56 8.90 20.63
N SER A 4 0.06 8.51 19.51
CA SER A 4 -0.36 7.30 18.78
C SER A 4 0.23 6.06 19.44
N THR A 5 -0.61 5.05 19.72
CA THR A 5 -0.15 3.78 20.31
C THR A 5 0.80 3.04 19.35
N LYS A 6 1.71 2.22 19.89
CA LYS A 6 2.66 1.43 19.10
C LYS A 6 1.93 0.57 18.05
N GLY A 7 0.81 -0.07 18.42
CA GLY A 7 0.02 -0.89 17.50
C GLY A 7 -0.62 -0.10 16.37
N TYR A 8 -1.03 1.15 16.62
CA TYR A 8 -1.50 2.05 15.55
C TYR A 8 -0.36 2.40 14.57
N LYS A 9 0.83 2.75 15.09
CA LYS A 9 2.01 3.06 14.26
C LYS A 9 2.44 1.89 13.37
N VAL A 10 2.43 0.66 13.89
CA VAL A 10 2.79 -0.54 13.13
C VAL A 10 1.80 -0.78 11.97
N ARG A 11 0.50 -0.58 12.20
CA ARG A 11 -0.52 -0.72 11.16
C ARG A 11 -0.36 0.34 10.06
N LEU A 12 -0.04 1.59 10.45
CA LEU A 12 0.30 2.63 9.48
C LEU A 12 1.58 2.32 8.70
N ALA A 13 2.64 1.84 9.36
CA ALA A 13 3.89 1.44 8.69
C ALA A 13 3.65 0.35 7.64
N LYS A 14 2.90 -0.70 8.01
CA LYS A 14 2.47 -1.75 7.07
C LYS A 14 1.67 -1.18 5.90
N ALA A 15 0.75 -0.24 6.17
CA ALA A 15 -0.01 0.40 5.10
C ALA A 15 0.94 1.17 4.15
N CYS A 16 1.91 1.92 4.66
CA CYS A 16 2.91 2.60 3.84
C CYS A 16 3.69 1.63 2.94
N GLU A 17 4.19 0.53 3.50
CA GLU A 17 4.96 -0.48 2.75
C GLU A 17 4.15 -1.19 1.65
N GLN A 18 2.87 -1.44 1.90
CA GLN A 18 1.97 -2.04 0.92
C GLN A 18 1.64 -1.11 -0.25
N ASN A 19 1.78 0.22 -0.11
CA ASN A 19 1.35 1.18 -1.12
C ASN A 19 2.34 1.35 -2.28
N ARG A 20 2.83 0.24 -2.83
CA ARG A 20 3.81 0.19 -3.93
C ARG A 20 3.18 -0.28 -5.24
N ARG A 21 3.84 0.02 -6.36
CA ARG A 21 3.47 -0.51 -7.68
C ARG A 21 3.89 -1.97 -7.81
N VAL A 22 3.23 -2.70 -8.70
CA VAL A 22 3.67 -4.04 -9.12
C VAL A 22 5.10 -3.95 -9.69
N PRO A 23 6.04 -4.79 -9.24
CA PRO A 23 7.40 -4.81 -9.76
C PRO A 23 7.47 -5.14 -11.26
N ALA A 24 8.45 -4.56 -11.96
CA ALA A 24 8.60 -4.75 -13.41
C ALA A 24 8.81 -6.22 -13.80
N TRP A 25 9.59 -6.96 -13.02
CA TRP A 25 9.84 -8.38 -13.28
C TRP A 25 8.57 -9.24 -13.15
N VAL A 26 7.62 -8.86 -12.29
CA VAL A 26 6.31 -9.54 -12.20
C VAL A 26 5.48 -9.26 -13.44
N MET A 27 5.46 -8.02 -13.91
CA MET A 27 4.76 -7.64 -15.15
C MET A 27 5.30 -8.40 -16.36
N MET A 28 6.63 -8.58 -16.45
CA MET A 28 7.26 -9.37 -17.52
C MET A 28 6.87 -10.85 -17.44
N ARG A 29 6.97 -11.47 -16.26
CA ARG A 29 6.61 -12.89 -16.06
C ARG A 29 5.15 -13.18 -16.37
N THR A 30 4.26 -12.24 -16.05
CA THR A 30 2.81 -12.39 -16.23
C THR A 30 2.31 -11.95 -17.60
N LYS A 31 3.19 -11.69 -18.58
CA LYS A 31 2.81 -11.13 -19.90
C LYS A 31 1.88 -9.92 -19.77
N ARG A 32 2.16 -9.06 -18.79
CA ARG A 32 1.39 -7.84 -18.44
C ARG A 32 -0.04 -8.07 -17.96
N GLN A 33 -0.45 -9.30 -17.62
CA GLN A 33 -1.75 -9.56 -17.01
C GLN A 33 -1.90 -8.87 -15.64
N VAL A 34 -0.80 -8.76 -14.89
CA VAL A 34 -0.77 -8.04 -13.60
C VAL A 34 0.01 -6.75 -13.76
N SER A 35 -0.60 -5.73 -14.39
CA SER A 35 0.04 -4.44 -14.71
C SER A 35 -0.15 -3.36 -13.64
N THR A 36 -1.22 -3.45 -12.85
CA THR A 36 -1.57 -2.47 -11.81
C THR A 36 -1.81 -3.13 -10.46
N HIS A 37 -1.63 -2.38 -9.38
CA HIS A 37 -1.97 -2.84 -8.04
C HIS A 37 -3.38 -2.34 -7.67
N PRO A 38 -4.42 -3.22 -7.63
CA PRO A 38 -5.80 -2.78 -7.43
C PRO A 38 -6.06 -2.20 -6.04
N ARG A 39 -5.24 -2.56 -5.03
CA ARG A 39 -5.36 -2.05 -3.65
C ARG A 39 -4.43 -0.87 -3.35
N ARG A 40 -3.88 -0.23 -4.39
CA ARG A 40 -3.09 1.01 -4.23
C ARG A 40 -3.98 2.11 -3.69
N ARG A 41 -3.47 2.90 -2.73
CA ARG A 41 -4.25 3.90 -2.01
C ARG A 41 -3.60 5.28 -2.08
N ASN A 42 -4.41 6.32 -1.89
CA ASN A 42 -3.96 7.69 -1.80
C ASN A 42 -4.65 8.36 -0.62
N TRP A 43 -3.88 9.00 0.26
CA TRP A 43 -4.37 9.65 1.48
C TRP A 43 -5.43 10.73 1.23
N ARG A 44 -5.45 11.33 0.03
CA ARG A 44 -6.48 12.31 -0.38
C ARG A 44 -7.77 11.67 -0.86
N ARG A 45 -7.72 10.43 -1.36
CA ARG A 45 -8.87 9.75 -2.00
C ARG A 45 -9.53 8.74 -1.08
N SER A 46 -8.79 8.11 -0.17
CA SER A 46 -9.31 7.14 0.78
C SER A 46 -8.64 7.28 2.14
N THR A 47 -9.47 7.26 3.18
CA THR A 47 -9.01 7.30 4.57
C THR A 47 -8.73 5.88 5.07
N LEU A 48 -7.66 5.75 5.85
CA LEU A 48 -7.30 4.48 6.48
C LEU A 48 -8.12 4.31 7.77
N LYS A 49 -8.93 3.25 7.85
CA LYS A 49 -9.57 2.83 9.10
C LYS A 49 -8.60 1.95 9.87
N VAL A 50 -7.85 2.56 10.80
CA VAL A 50 -6.86 1.91 11.67
C VAL A 50 -7.23 2.20 13.10
#